data_AF-A0A527ZH57-F1
#
_entry.id   AF-A0A527ZH57-F1
#
_cell.length_a   1.000
_cell.length_b   1.000
_cell.length_c   1.000
_cell.angle_alpha   90.00
_cell.angle_beta   90.00
_cell.angle_gamma   90.00
#
_symmetry.space_group_name_H-M   'P 1'
#
loop_
_entity.id
_entity.type
_entity.pdbx_description
1 polymer ?
#
loop_
_entity_poly.entity_id
_entity_poly.type
_entity_poly.pdbx_seq_one_letter_code
_entity_poly.pdbx_strand_id
1 'polypeptide(L)'
;PDPAKHRGDAINPIGSGFLVGQSNIDGTPLPSVEHPQSRMRIWNDRPKPIGFGPVPRFAKERARYAGTYDKHWMDNVLPFLPQDFDDRYFQAAPQDQWVDRLSPGTMFGCVNMNESGRFKVSVPMLGVPVRFMYDDHT
;
A
#
# COMPACT_ATOMS: atom_id res chain seq x y z
N PRO A 1 19.21 24.56 -4.09
CA PRO A 1 19.06 23.86 -2.80
C PRO A 1 20.25 22.94 -2.55
N ASP A 2 20.77 22.86 -1.31
CA ASP A 2 21.92 22.03 -0.94
C ASP A 2 21.48 20.55 -0.74
N PRO A 3 21.93 19.60 -1.58
CA PRO A 3 21.56 18.19 -1.46
C PRO A 3 21.91 17.56 -0.12
N ALA A 4 22.94 18.05 0.59
CA ALA A 4 23.34 17.52 1.89
C ALA A 4 22.29 17.77 2.99
N LYS A 5 21.42 18.76 2.78
CA LYS A 5 20.32 19.14 3.69
C LYS A 5 19.00 18.46 3.34
N HIS A 6 18.91 17.75 2.23
CA HIS A 6 17.73 16.97 1.91
C HIS A 6 17.72 15.72 2.80
N ARG A 7 16.62 15.57 3.54
CA ARG A 7 16.30 14.33 4.27
C ARG A 7 14.92 13.90 3.81
N GLY A 8 14.72 12.60 3.70
CA GLY A 8 13.42 11.99 3.47
C GLY A 8 13.20 10.87 4.47
N ASP A 9 11.95 10.50 4.66
CA ASP A 9 11.60 9.31 5.41
C ASP A 9 11.68 8.09 4.48
N ALA A 10 12.52 7.11 4.82
CA ALA A 10 12.69 5.90 4.03
C ALA A 10 11.42 5.02 4.00
N ILE A 11 10.56 5.10 5.02
CA ILE A 11 9.31 4.35 5.11
C ILE A 11 8.08 5.17 4.68
N ASN A 12 8.22 6.50 4.56
CA ASN A 12 7.20 7.40 4.03
C ASN A 12 7.74 8.39 2.99
N PRO A 13 8.35 7.91 1.88
CA PRO A 13 9.07 8.77 0.94
C PRO A 13 8.18 9.68 0.09
N ILE A 14 6.86 9.41 0.04
CA ILE A 14 5.89 10.15 -0.77
C ILE A 14 4.74 10.76 0.06
N GLY A 15 4.76 10.61 1.39
CA GLY A 15 3.72 11.14 2.26
C GLY A 15 4.09 12.47 2.91
N SER A 16 3.29 12.88 3.89
CA SER A 16 3.44 14.13 4.65
C SER A 16 3.87 13.87 6.11
N GLY A 17 4.14 14.94 6.85
CA GLY A 17 4.44 14.89 8.29
C GLY A 17 5.90 14.67 8.66
N PHE A 18 6.81 14.49 7.70
CA PHE A 18 8.25 14.43 7.98
C PHE A 18 8.87 15.84 8.04
N LEU A 19 9.38 16.20 9.22
CA LEU A 19 10.05 17.48 9.47
C LEU A 19 11.52 17.30 9.83
N VAL A 20 12.36 18.13 9.23
CA VAL A 20 13.81 18.20 9.50
C VAL A 20 14.09 19.43 10.35
N GLY A 21 14.15 19.25 11.67
CA GLY A 21 14.44 20.33 12.63
C GLY A 21 13.25 21.26 12.90
N GLN A 22 13.52 22.32 13.67
CA GLN A 22 12.49 23.21 14.23
C GLN A 22 12.14 24.42 13.34
N SER A 23 12.94 24.73 12.32
CA SER A 23 12.83 26.01 11.60
C SER A 23 11.65 26.11 10.63
N ASN A 24 10.97 24.99 10.33
CA ASN A 24 9.93 24.91 9.30
C ASN A 24 8.61 24.31 9.83
N ILE A 25 8.31 24.47 11.12
CA ILE A 25 7.13 23.85 11.73
C ILE A 25 5.84 24.53 11.26
N ASP A 26 5.82 25.86 11.24
CA ASP A 26 4.62 26.63 10.90
C ASP A 26 4.25 26.48 9.42
N GLY A 27 3.00 26.07 9.17
CA GLY A 27 2.46 25.86 7.83
C GLY A 27 2.77 24.48 7.22
N THR A 28 3.55 23.62 7.90
CA THR A 28 3.77 22.25 7.41
C THR A 28 2.57 21.35 7.73
N PRO A 29 1.97 20.68 6.74
CA PRO A 29 0.87 19.76 6.98
C PRO A 29 1.29 18.56 7.83
N LEU A 30 0.49 18.25 8.85
CA LEU A 30 0.56 16.99 9.58
C LEU A 30 -0.01 15.83 8.73
N PRO A 31 0.28 14.57 9.08
CA PRO A 31 -0.42 13.42 8.53
C PRO A 31 -1.94 13.55 8.70
N SER A 32 -2.68 13.24 7.64
CA SER A 32 -4.14 13.29 7.67
C SER A 32 -4.77 12.10 8.42
N VAL A 33 -3.98 11.06 8.70
CA VAL A 33 -4.43 9.82 9.34
C VAL A 33 -3.45 9.46 10.45
N GLU A 34 -3.96 9.16 11.64
CA GLU A 34 -3.17 8.75 12.79
C GLU A 34 -3.63 7.41 13.34
N HIS A 35 -2.69 6.61 13.83
CA HIS A 35 -3.01 5.38 14.53
C HIS A 35 -3.55 5.73 15.93
N PRO A 36 -4.75 5.28 16.34
CA PRO A 36 -5.35 5.70 17.61
C PRO A 36 -4.48 5.43 18.85
N GLN A 37 -3.68 4.37 18.81
CA GLN A 37 -2.76 3.96 19.87
C GLN A 37 -1.34 4.56 19.72
N SER A 38 -1.07 5.34 18.68
CA SER A 38 0.24 5.94 18.39
C SER A 38 0.08 7.31 17.71
N ARG A 39 -0.70 8.18 18.35
CA ARG A 39 -0.94 9.57 17.88
C ARG A 39 0.29 10.43 18.11
N MET A 40 0.47 11.45 17.25
CA MET A 40 1.48 12.47 17.52
C MET A 40 0.99 13.42 18.60
N ARG A 41 1.86 13.72 19.56
CA ARG A 41 1.64 14.66 20.66
C ARG A 41 2.55 15.87 20.53
N ILE A 42 3.73 15.67 19.98
CA ILE A 42 4.74 16.71 19.74
C ILE A 42 5.31 16.59 18.33
N TRP A 43 5.83 17.69 17.79
CA TRP A 43 6.27 17.80 16.39
C TRP A 43 7.41 16.84 15.99
N ASN A 44 8.17 16.34 16.97
CA ASN A 44 9.27 15.41 16.74
C ASN A 44 8.89 13.93 16.97
N ASP A 45 7.61 13.63 17.23
CA ASP A 45 7.14 12.25 17.25
C ASP A 45 7.31 11.60 15.87
N ARG A 46 7.61 10.30 15.86
CA ARG A 46 7.86 9.51 14.64
C ARG A 46 7.02 8.23 14.65
N PRO A 47 5.67 8.33 14.65
CA PRO A 47 4.82 7.15 14.61
C PRO A 47 5.00 6.40 13.29
N LYS A 48 4.63 5.11 13.26
CA LYS A 48 4.58 4.37 11.99
C LYS A 48 3.58 5.07 11.05
N PRO A 49 3.97 5.39 9.81
CA PRO A 49 3.04 5.90 8.80
C PRO A 49 1.92 4.89 8.56
N ILE A 50 0.68 5.37 8.52
CA ILE A 50 -0.50 4.55 8.21
C ILE A 50 -1.39 5.24 7.18
N GLY A 51 -2.25 4.46 6.54
CA GLY A 51 -3.23 4.97 5.59
C GLY A 51 -4.11 3.86 5.04
N PHE A 52 -5.12 4.24 4.25
CA PHE A 52 -6.04 3.32 3.58
C PHE A 52 -5.78 3.23 2.07
N GLY A 53 -4.76 3.96 1.59
CA GLY A 53 -4.39 3.97 0.19
C GLY A 53 -3.50 2.78 -0.20
N PRO A 54 -3.36 2.50 -1.50
CA PRO A 54 -2.47 1.45 -1.98
C PRO A 54 -1.01 1.72 -1.60
N VAL A 55 -0.32 0.70 -1.08
CA VAL A 55 1.12 0.68 -0.86
C VAL A 55 1.82 0.60 -2.23
N PRO A 56 2.77 1.50 -2.54
CA PRO A 56 3.43 1.50 -3.84
C PRO A 56 4.42 0.34 -3.96
N ARG A 57 4.68 -0.12 -5.20
CA ARG A 57 5.54 -1.30 -5.49
C ARG A 57 6.97 -1.16 -4.94
N PHE A 58 7.52 0.05 -4.94
CA PHE A 58 8.87 0.31 -4.44
C PHE A 58 8.96 0.31 -2.91
N ALA A 59 7.83 0.42 -2.20
CA ALA A 59 7.87 0.45 -0.74
C ALA A 59 8.38 -0.89 -0.22
N LYS A 60 9.24 -0.85 0.79
CA LYS A 60 9.86 -2.05 1.39
C LYS A 60 8.85 -3.12 1.79
N GLU A 61 7.64 -2.72 2.22
CA GLU A 61 6.56 -3.64 2.59
C GLU A 61 6.10 -4.54 1.43
N ARG A 62 6.20 -4.06 0.17
CA ARG A 62 5.88 -4.82 -1.04
C ARG A 62 7.13 -5.34 -1.74
N ALA A 63 8.16 -4.51 -1.90
CA ALA A 63 9.39 -4.83 -2.62
C ALA A 63 10.09 -6.09 -2.08
N ARG A 64 9.95 -6.39 -0.78
CA ARG A 64 10.48 -7.62 -0.17
C ARG A 64 9.93 -8.93 -0.76
N TYR A 65 8.81 -8.88 -1.47
CA TYR A 65 8.15 -10.03 -2.10
C TYR A 65 8.47 -10.17 -3.60
N ALA A 66 9.24 -9.23 -4.17
CA ALA A 66 9.56 -9.24 -5.60
C ALA A 66 10.55 -10.36 -5.98
N GLY A 67 11.18 -11.03 -5.02
CA GLY A 67 12.24 -12.00 -5.27
C GLY A 67 13.56 -11.36 -5.72
N THR A 68 14.48 -12.19 -6.20
CA THR A 68 15.86 -11.80 -6.51
C THR A 68 16.10 -11.77 -8.02
N TYR A 69 16.48 -10.60 -8.54
CA TYR A 69 16.78 -10.36 -9.96
C TYR A 69 18.29 -10.20 -10.18
N ASP A 70 19.04 -11.28 -10.01
CA ASP A 70 20.50 -11.30 -10.17
C ASP A 70 20.95 -11.81 -11.56
N LYS A 71 22.26 -12.03 -11.72
CA LYS A 71 22.83 -12.55 -12.98
C LYS A 71 22.29 -13.95 -13.32
N HIS A 72 22.06 -14.81 -12.33
CA HIS A 72 21.51 -16.14 -12.60
C HIS A 72 20.10 -16.04 -13.16
N TRP A 73 19.26 -15.17 -12.59
CA TRP A 73 17.95 -14.87 -13.16
C TRP A 73 18.05 -14.37 -14.61
N MET A 74 18.96 -13.43 -14.89
CA MET A 74 19.16 -12.89 -16.24
C MET A 74 19.56 -13.97 -17.25
N ASP A 75 20.49 -14.83 -16.88
CA ASP A 75 21.08 -15.81 -17.80
C ASP A 75 20.20 -17.06 -17.99
N ASN A 76 19.34 -17.40 -17.01
CA ASN A 76 18.66 -18.71 -16.96
C ASN A 76 17.14 -18.69 -16.70
N VAL A 77 16.58 -17.61 -16.15
CA VAL A 77 15.16 -17.57 -15.71
C VAL A 77 14.33 -16.59 -16.52
N LEU A 78 14.91 -15.46 -16.93
CA LEU A 78 14.31 -14.48 -17.84
C LEU A 78 13.67 -15.22 -19.04
N PRO A 79 12.40 -14.93 -19.39
CA PRO A 79 11.55 -13.79 -18.98
C PRO A 79 10.58 -14.06 -17.82
N PHE A 80 10.75 -15.16 -17.07
CA PHE A 80 9.82 -15.51 -15.99
C PHE A 80 10.17 -14.80 -14.67
N LEU A 81 9.24 -14.86 -13.71
CA LEU A 81 9.44 -14.34 -12.35
C LEU A 81 10.56 -15.15 -11.64
N PRO A 82 11.33 -14.51 -10.73
CA PRO A 82 12.30 -15.20 -9.89
C PRO A 82 11.69 -16.39 -9.14
N GLN A 83 12.49 -17.40 -8.85
CA GLN A 83 12.03 -18.60 -8.13
C GLN A 83 11.56 -18.30 -6.70
N ASP A 84 12.09 -17.25 -6.09
CA ASP A 84 11.74 -16.74 -4.76
C ASP A 84 10.70 -15.59 -4.81
N PHE A 85 10.08 -15.36 -5.97
CA PHE A 85 8.96 -14.42 -6.08
C PHE A 85 7.78 -14.88 -5.22
N ASP A 86 7.13 -13.94 -4.54
CA ASP A 86 5.98 -14.21 -3.70
C ASP A 86 4.77 -13.39 -4.17
N ASP A 87 3.65 -14.06 -4.43
CA ASP A 87 2.41 -13.46 -4.93
C ASP A 87 1.86 -12.34 -4.05
N ARG A 88 2.27 -12.29 -2.77
CA ARG A 88 1.99 -11.16 -1.86
C ARG A 88 2.55 -9.84 -2.40
N TYR A 89 3.50 -9.85 -3.33
CA TYR A 89 3.93 -8.66 -4.07
C TYR A 89 2.77 -7.93 -4.75
N PHE A 90 1.77 -8.66 -5.24
CA PHE A 90 0.58 -8.10 -5.88
C PHE A 90 -0.43 -7.49 -4.90
N GLN A 91 -0.34 -7.79 -3.60
CA GLN A 91 -1.18 -7.14 -2.59
C GLN A 91 -0.76 -5.69 -2.40
N ALA A 92 -1.60 -4.79 -2.92
CA ALA A 92 -1.40 -3.35 -2.79
C ALA A 92 -2.04 -2.76 -1.53
N ALA A 93 -2.90 -3.51 -0.82
CA ALA A 93 -3.46 -3.04 0.44
C ALA A 93 -2.36 -2.99 1.53
N PRO A 94 -2.43 -2.06 2.49
CA PRO A 94 -1.64 -2.12 3.72
C PRO A 94 -1.85 -3.44 4.46
N GLN A 95 -0.78 -3.99 5.06
CA GLN A 95 -0.80 -5.35 5.63
C GLN A 95 -1.82 -5.52 6.78
N ASP A 96 -2.12 -4.45 7.52
CA ASP A 96 -3.13 -4.41 8.58
C ASP A 96 -4.58 -4.47 8.05
N GLN A 97 -4.77 -4.31 6.74
CA GLN A 97 -6.05 -4.39 6.04
C GLN A 97 -6.18 -5.68 5.22
N TRP A 98 -5.21 -6.60 5.31
CA TRP A 98 -5.30 -7.88 4.65
C TRP A 98 -6.31 -8.78 5.36
N VAL A 99 -7.13 -9.45 4.57
CA VAL A 99 -8.07 -10.45 5.03
C VAL A 99 -7.84 -11.72 4.24
N ASP A 100 -8.02 -12.87 4.88
CA ASP A 100 -7.83 -14.17 4.24
C ASP A 100 -8.75 -14.32 3.01
N ARG A 101 -9.97 -13.78 3.10
CA ARG A 101 -10.95 -13.80 2.01
C ARG A 101 -11.98 -12.68 2.14
N LEU A 102 -12.21 -11.95 1.04
CA LEU A 102 -13.39 -11.10 0.89
C LEU A 102 -14.56 -11.95 0.38
N SER A 103 -15.43 -12.37 1.28
CA SER A 103 -16.60 -13.19 0.94
C SER A 103 -17.79 -12.30 0.54
N PRO A 104 -18.67 -12.74 -0.37
CA PRO A 104 -19.91 -12.02 -0.65
C PRO A 104 -20.68 -11.72 0.64
N GLY A 105 -21.19 -10.49 0.76
CA GLY A 105 -21.87 -10.01 1.96
C GLY A 105 -20.95 -9.50 3.08
N THR A 106 -19.63 -9.68 2.99
CA THR A 106 -18.68 -9.04 3.94
C THR A 106 -18.90 -7.52 3.90
N MET A 107 -19.15 -6.93 5.08
CA MET A 107 -19.34 -5.49 5.21
C MET A 107 -18.02 -4.81 5.55
N PHE A 108 -17.70 -3.74 4.86
CA PHE A 108 -16.61 -2.83 5.24
C PHE A 108 -17.04 -1.38 5.07
N GLY A 109 -16.32 -0.47 5.70
CA GLY A 109 -16.69 0.93 5.75
C GLY A 109 -15.74 1.77 6.57
N CYS A 110 -15.93 3.07 6.53
CA CYS A 110 -15.19 4.04 7.33
C CYS A 110 -16.16 5.03 7.99
N VAL A 111 -15.75 5.59 9.12
CA VAL A 111 -16.49 6.62 9.85
C VAL A 111 -15.64 7.88 9.91
N ASN A 112 -16.26 9.04 9.77
CA ASN A 112 -15.61 10.36 9.79
C ASN A 112 -14.50 10.54 8.75
N MET A 113 -14.57 9.80 7.64
CA MET A 113 -13.61 9.86 6.53
C MET A 113 -14.25 10.28 5.20
N ASN A 114 -15.51 10.73 5.25
CA ASN A 114 -16.22 11.33 4.13
C ASN A 114 -17.23 12.37 4.65
N GLU A 115 -17.78 13.19 3.75
CA GLU A 115 -18.74 14.26 4.07
C GLU A 115 -20.02 13.74 4.75
N SER A 116 -20.45 12.52 4.41
CA SER A 116 -21.64 11.89 4.99
C SER A 116 -21.40 11.31 6.40
N GLY A 117 -20.18 11.36 6.93
CA GLY A 117 -19.80 10.87 8.26
C GLY A 117 -19.72 9.34 8.40
N ARG A 118 -20.41 8.58 7.55
CA ARG A 118 -20.32 7.11 7.50
C ARG A 118 -20.39 6.60 6.07
N PHE A 119 -19.42 5.78 5.71
CA PHE A 119 -19.43 4.96 4.51
C PHE A 119 -19.57 3.49 4.90
N LYS A 120 -20.40 2.74 4.17
CA LYS A 120 -20.54 1.29 4.36
C LYS A 120 -20.91 0.65 3.03
N VAL A 121 -20.30 -0.48 2.72
CA VAL A 121 -20.56 -1.28 1.52
C VAL A 121 -20.47 -2.77 1.84
N SER A 122 -21.22 -3.59 1.11
CA SER A 122 -21.10 -5.04 1.12
C SER A 122 -20.31 -5.51 -0.09
N VAL A 123 -19.46 -6.52 0.09
CA VAL A 123 -18.86 -7.23 -1.05
C VAL A 123 -19.98 -7.85 -1.88
N PRO A 124 -20.12 -7.52 -3.17
CA PRO A 124 -21.17 -8.08 -4.00
C PRO A 124 -20.93 -9.56 -4.26
N MET A 125 -22.00 -10.31 -4.53
CA MET A 125 -21.86 -11.63 -5.12
C MET A 125 -21.45 -11.47 -6.58
N LEU A 126 -20.26 -11.96 -6.95
CA LEU A 126 -19.79 -11.91 -8.32
C LEU A 126 -20.20 -13.21 -9.04
N GLY A 127 -21.17 -13.11 -9.96
CA GLY A 127 -21.40 -14.15 -10.96
C GLY A 127 -20.59 -13.82 -12.21
N VAL A 128 -19.57 -14.62 -12.53
CA VAL A 128 -18.81 -14.50 -13.78
C VAL A 128 -19.30 -15.58 -14.74
N PRO A 129 -20.32 -15.31 -15.57
CA PRO A 129 -20.77 -16.30 -16.55
C PRO A 129 -19.67 -16.49 -17.60
N VAL A 130 -19.17 -17.72 -17.73
CA VAL A 130 -18.22 -18.10 -18.78
C VAL A 130 -19.00 -18.78 -19.89
N ARG A 131 -18.92 -18.24 -21.11
CA ARG A 131 -19.43 -18.88 -22.32
C ARG A 131 -18.23 -19.33 -23.16
N PHE A 132 -18.15 -20.63 -23.41
CA PHE A 132 -17.22 -21.19 -24.38
C PHE A 132 -17.91 -21.20 -25.75
N MET A 133 -17.19 -20.75 -26.77
CA MET A 133 -17.59 -20.89 -28.17
C MET A 133 -16.50 -21.69 -28.86
N TYR A 134 -16.90 -22.77 -29.53
CA TYR A 134 -16.02 -23.60 -30.34
C TYR A 134 -16.42 -23.38 -31.80
N ASP A 135 -15.43 -23.32 -32.69
CA ASP A 135 -15.66 -23.34 -34.13
C ASP A 135 -15.51 -24.79 -34.58
N ASP A 136 -16.63 -25.49 -34.79
CA ASP A 136 -16.64 -26.87 -35.25
C ASP A 136 -16.30 -26.88 -36.75
N HIS A 137 -15.00 -26.92 -37.06
CA HIS A 137 -14.51 -27.20 -38.41
C HIS A 137 -14.50 -28.72 -38.66
N THR A 138 -15.68 -29.31 -38.85
CA THR A 138 -15.82 -30.61 -39.54
C THR A 138 -15.79 -30.42 -41.04
#